data_AF-A0A8T0RYF9-F1
#
_entry.id   AF-A0A8T0RYF9-F1
#
_cell.length_a   1.000
_cell.length_b   1.000
_cell.length_c   1.000
_cell.angle_alpha   90.00
_cell.angle_beta   90.00
_cell.angle_gamma   90.00
#
_symmetry.space_group_name_H-M   'P 1'
#
loop_
_entity.id
_entity.type
_entity.pdbx_description
1 polymer ?
#
loop_
_entity_poly.entity_id
_entity_poly.type
_entity_poly.pdbx_seq_one_letter_code
_entity_poly.pdbx_strand_id
1 'polypeptide(L)'
;MLFADNVVLVDESRAGVNRKLELWRRTLESKGFRLSRTKTEYMMCDFSASRHEGGDFSLDGQVVAHKDTFRYLGSMLQKDGDIDEDIKHRISAGWLKWRQTSGILYDRRVPQKLKGKFYRTAICPTMLYGAECWPTKRRRPATECSRDADVTVALRAHKEV
;
A
#
# COMPACT_ATOMS: atom_id res chain seq x y z
N MET A 1 -4.17 -6.29 -8.98
CA MET A 1 -5.44 -5.71 -8.47
C MET A 1 -5.67 -4.34 -9.10
N LEU A 2 -6.92 -3.91 -9.26
CA LEU A 2 -7.26 -2.58 -9.78
C LEU A 2 -8.35 -1.96 -8.90
N PHE A 3 -8.16 -0.71 -8.50
CA PHE A 3 -9.16 0.07 -7.77
C PHE A 3 -9.11 1.53 -8.21
N ALA A 4 -10.21 2.01 -8.80
CA ALA A 4 -10.31 3.33 -9.41
C ALA A 4 -9.13 3.59 -10.38
N ASP A 5 -8.24 4.52 -10.02
CA ASP A 5 -7.07 4.93 -10.78
C ASP A 5 -5.78 4.17 -10.42
N ASN A 6 -5.80 3.30 -9.41
CA ASN A 6 -4.62 2.58 -8.91
C ASN A 6 -4.64 1.12 -9.38
N VAL A 7 -3.53 0.65 -9.95
CA VAL A 7 -3.35 -0.73 -10.40
C VAL A 7 -2.10 -1.29 -9.74
N VAL A 8 -2.19 -2.48 -9.16
CA VAL A 8 -1.04 -3.21 -8.61
C VAL A 8 -0.78 -4.42 -9.48
N LEU A 9 0.44 -4.48 -10.03
CA LEU A 9 0.97 -5.57 -10.80
C LEU A 9 1.90 -6.39 -9.91
N VAL A 10 1.72 -7.71 -9.95
CA VAL A 10 2.51 -8.65 -9.16
C VAL A 10 2.95 -9.77 -10.09
N ASP A 11 4.21 -10.18 -10.00
CA ASP A 11 4.78 -11.32 -10.73
C ASP A 11 5.96 -11.90 -9.93
N GLU A 12 6.28 -13.17 -10.20
CA GLU A 12 7.47 -13.86 -9.67
C GLU A 12 8.76 -13.34 -10.29
N SER A 13 8.67 -12.68 -11.46
CA SER A 13 9.84 -12.23 -12.19
C SER A 13 9.75 -10.76 -12.55
N ARG A 14 10.89 -10.06 -12.46
CA ARG A 14 11.06 -8.70 -12.99
C ARG A 14 10.64 -8.61 -14.45
N ALA A 15 11.00 -9.61 -15.26
CA ALA A 15 10.60 -9.68 -16.66
C ALA A 15 9.07 -9.80 -16.83
N GLY A 16 8.40 -10.59 -16.00
CA GLY A 16 6.95 -10.73 -16.01
C GLY A 16 6.22 -9.46 -15.60
N VAL A 17 6.69 -8.79 -14.54
CA VAL A 17 6.17 -7.47 -14.17
C VAL A 17 6.37 -6.47 -15.31
N ASN A 18 7.53 -6.45 -15.96
CA ASN A 18 7.78 -5.51 -17.06
C ASN A 18 6.88 -5.78 -18.28
N ARG A 19 6.63 -7.06 -18.62
CA ARG A 19 5.65 -7.43 -19.67
C ARG A 19 4.25 -6.95 -19.31
N LYS A 20 3.82 -7.16 -18.06
CA LYS A 20 2.51 -6.69 -17.57
C LYS A 20 2.44 -5.17 -17.61
N LEU A 21 3.48 -4.47 -17.17
CA LEU A 21 3.57 -3.01 -17.18
C LEU A 21 3.34 -2.45 -18.59
N GLU A 22 4.07 -2.98 -19.57
CA GLU A 22 3.99 -2.55 -20.96
C GLU A 22 2.62 -2.86 -21.57
N LEU A 23 2.05 -4.03 -21.26
CA LEU A 23 0.69 -4.38 -21.69
C LEU A 23 -0.36 -3.40 -21.13
N TRP A 24 -0.26 -3.08 -19.84
CA TRP A 24 -1.16 -2.12 -19.19
C TRP A 24 -0.99 -0.71 -19.74
N ARG A 25 0.25 -0.26 -19.99
CA ARG A 25 0.54 1.02 -20.63
C ARG A 25 -0.19 1.14 -21.97
N ARG A 26 0.02 0.18 -22.89
CA ARG A 26 -0.63 0.16 -24.21
C ARG A 26 -2.15 0.12 -24.13
N THR A 27 -2.69 -0.67 -23.21
CA THR A 27 -4.14 -0.84 -23.04
C THR A 27 -4.80 0.42 -22.47
N LEU A 28 -4.11 1.14 -21.59
CA LEU A 28 -4.59 2.40 -21.03
C LEU A 28 -4.49 3.52 -22.05
N GLU A 29 -3.36 3.61 -22.77
CA GLU A 29 -3.15 4.60 -23.82
C GLU A 29 -4.17 4.47 -24.95
N SER A 30 -4.52 3.25 -25.37
CA SER A 30 -5.56 3.04 -26.40
C SER A 30 -6.95 3.48 -25.95
N LYS A 31 -7.17 3.65 -24.65
CA LYS A 31 -8.42 4.16 -24.06
C LYS A 31 -8.33 5.63 -23.65
N GLY A 32 -7.25 6.34 -24.00
CA GLY A 32 -7.03 7.74 -23.65
C GLY A 32 -6.58 7.99 -22.20
N PHE A 33 -5.98 6.99 -21.56
CA PHE A 33 -5.38 7.11 -20.23
C PHE A 33 -3.86 7.09 -20.31
N ARG A 34 -3.20 7.79 -19.39
CA ARG A 34 -1.74 7.79 -19.24
C ARG A 34 -1.32 7.35 -17.85
N LEU A 35 -0.22 6.61 -17.78
CA LEU A 35 0.41 6.26 -16.52
C LEU A 35 1.19 7.47 -15.97
N SER A 36 1.02 7.75 -14.69
CA SER A 36 1.75 8.81 -14.01
C SER A 36 3.15 8.34 -13.64
N ARG A 37 4.17 8.83 -14.35
CA ARG A 37 5.58 8.46 -14.12
C ARG A 37 6.07 8.81 -12.71
N THR A 38 5.65 9.96 -12.18
CA THR A 38 6.04 10.43 -10.85
C THR A 38 5.32 9.73 -9.70
N LYS A 39 4.18 9.10 -9.96
CA LYS A 39 3.39 8.37 -8.95
C LYS A 39 3.50 6.86 -9.09
N THR A 40 4.18 6.39 -10.14
CA THR A 40 4.46 4.96 -10.36
C THR A 40 5.69 4.59 -9.55
N GLU A 41 5.55 3.57 -8.72
CA GLU A 41 6.56 3.13 -7.78
C GLU A 41 6.66 1.61 -7.85
N TYR A 42 7.86 1.07 -7.65
CA TYR A 42 8.05 -0.37 -7.59
C TYR A 42 8.72 -0.79 -6.28
N MET A 43 8.36 -1.99 -5.83
CA MET A 43 8.88 -2.63 -4.64
C MET A 43 9.24 -4.07 -5.00
N MET A 44 10.51 -4.42 -4.82
CA MET A 44 10.94 -5.82 -4.83
C MET A 44 10.63 -6.40 -3.46
N CYS A 45 10.04 -7.59 -3.44
CA CYS A 45 9.66 -8.24 -2.19
C CYS A 45 10.63 -9.39 -1.91
N ASP A 46 11.36 -9.31 -0.81
CA ASP A 46 12.40 -10.28 -0.44
C ASP A 46 11.78 -11.56 0.19
N PHE A 47 10.64 -12.02 -0.32
CA PHE A 47 9.94 -13.20 0.21
C PHE A 47 10.71 -14.50 -0.04
N SER A 48 11.56 -14.52 -1.06
CA SER A 48 12.43 -15.64 -1.41
C SER A 48 13.90 -15.20 -1.35
N ALA A 49 14.80 -16.11 -0.95
CA ALA A 49 16.25 -15.87 -0.89
C ALA A 49 16.92 -15.79 -2.29
N SER A 50 16.15 -15.47 -3.32
CA SER A 50 16.61 -15.38 -4.69
C SER A 50 17.40 -14.08 -4.89
N ARG A 51 18.63 -14.20 -5.41
CA ARG A 51 19.44 -13.04 -5.78
C ARG A 51 18.74 -12.32 -6.93
N HIS A 52 18.18 -11.15 -6.64
CA HIS A 52 17.50 -10.36 -7.64
C HIS A 52 18.51 -9.86 -8.68
N GLU A 53 18.21 -10.08 -9.96
CA GLU A 53 19.00 -9.54 -11.07
C GLU A 53 19.00 -8.01 -10.99
N GLY A 54 20.18 -7.42 -10.83
CA GLY A 54 20.35 -5.98 -10.75
C GLY A 54 19.81 -5.28 -11.99
N GLY A 55 19.03 -4.21 -11.78
CA GLY A 55 18.57 -3.33 -12.83
C GLY A 55 17.29 -2.58 -12.48
N ASP A 56 17.24 -1.32 -12.87
CA ASP A 56 16.09 -0.46 -12.64
C ASP A 56 14.94 -0.80 -13.59
N PHE A 57 13.70 -0.57 -13.14
CA PHE A 57 12.53 -0.55 -14.03
C PHE A 57 12.48 0.79 -14.74
N SER A 58 12.22 0.79 -16.06
CA SER A 58 12.00 2.02 -16.81
C SER A 58 10.61 2.04 -17.43
N LEU A 59 9.95 3.20 -17.38
CA LEU A 59 8.69 3.49 -18.02
C LEU A 59 8.91 4.67 -18.98
N ASP A 60 8.73 4.45 -20.28
CA ASP A 60 9.01 5.43 -21.34
C ASP A 60 10.41 6.07 -21.24
N GLY A 61 11.43 5.26 -20.92
CA GLY A 61 12.81 5.71 -20.78
C GLY A 61 13.16 6.41 -19.46
N GLN A 62 12.18 6.62 -18.56
CA GLN A 62 12.42 7.14 -17.21
C GLN A 62 12.49 6.00 -16.20
N VAL A 63 13.50 6.00 -15.35
CA VAL A 63 13.61 5.06 -14.23
C VAL A 63 12.49 5.28 -13.23
N VAL A 64 11.75 4.22 -12.93
CA VAL A 64 10.71 4.17 -11.89
C VAL A 64 11.37 4.18 -10.52
N ALA A 65 10.81 4.87 -9.54
CA ALA A 65 11.39 4.91 -8.20
C ALA A 65 11.24 3.57 -7.47
N HIS A 66 12.34 3.04 -6.95
CA HIS A 66 12.36 1.91 -6.02
C HIS A 66 11.95 2.36 -4.61
N LYS A 67 11.12 1.58 -3.93
CA LYS A 67 10.80 1.78 -2.52
C LYS A 67 10.70 0.47 -1.76
N ASP A 68 11.14 0.50 -0.51
CA ASP A 68 11.04 -0.62 0.43
C ASP A 68 9.67 -0.69 1.12
N THR A 69 8.91 0.41 1.05
CA THR A 69 7.53 0.49 1.56
C THR A 69 6.63 1.18 0.56
N PHE A 70 5.41 0.67 0.43
CA PHE A 70 4.43 1.15 -0.53
C PHE A 70 3.08 1.37 0.13
N ARG A 71 2.39 2.47 -0.21
CA ARG A 71 1.03 2.74 0.30
C ARG A 71 -0.01 2.31 -0.73
N TYR A 72 -0.80 1.30 -0.39
CA TYR A 72 -1.93 0.84 -1.19
C TYR A 72 -3.25 0.95 -0.42
N LEU A 73 -4.22 1.69 -0.97
CA LEU A 73 -5.56 1.88 -0.38
C LEU A 73 -5.54 2.29 1.11
N GLY A 74 -4.52 3.05 1.50
CA GLY A 74 -4.33 3.53 2.87
C GLY A 74 -3.57 2.58 3.79
N SER A 75 -3.29 1.34 3.37
CA SER A 75 -2.41 0.43 4.10
C SER A 75 -0.97 0.52 3.59
N MET A 76 -0.01 0.29 4.47
CA MET A 76 1.42 0.22 4.15
C MET A 76 1.82 -1.24 3.90
N LEU A 77 2.44 -1.50 2.76
CA LEU A 77 3.06 -2.75 2.40
C LEU A 77 4.57 -2.59 2.54
N GLN A 78 5.24 -3.60 3.08
CA GLN A 78 6.69 -3.63 3.25
C GLN A 78 7.29 -4.77 2.44
N LYS A 79 8.49 -4.57 1.90
CA LYS A 79 9.20 -5.58 1.08
C LYS A 79 9.37 -6.95 1.76
N ASP A 80 9.55 -6.95 3.09
CA ASP A 80 9.77 -8.18 3.89
C ASP A 80 8.44 -8.85 4.29
N GLY A 81 7.29 -8.25 3.93
CA GLY A 81 5.97 -8.71 4.36
C GLY A 81 5.61 -8.42 5.81
N ASP A 82 6.45 -7.67 6.55
CA ASP A 82 6.13 -7.30 7.92
C ASP A 82 5.00 -6.25 7.97
N ILE A 83 4.27 -6.26 9.07
CA ILE A 83 3.12 -5.39 9.35
C ILE A 83 3.50 -4.16 10.18
N ASP A 84 4.74 -4.08 10.65
CA ASP A 84 5.18 -3.05 11.60
C ASP A 84 4.98 -1.63 11.05
N GLU A 85 5.25 -1.39 9.77
CA GLU A 85 5.04 -0.08 9.15
C GLU A 85 3.55 0.29 8.99
N ASP A 86 2.67 -0.69 8.73
CA ASP A 86 1.23 -0.44 8.68
C ASP A 86 0.69 -0.13 10.09
N ILE A 87 1.13 -0.88 11.11
CA ILE A 87 0.79 -0.62 12.50
C ILE A 87 1.20 0.80 12.91
N LYS A 88 2.46 1.19 12.63
CA LYS A 88 2.94 2.55 12.92
C LYS A 88 2.09 3.60 12.22
N HIS A 89 1.79 3.39 10.93
CA HIS A 89 0.96 4.31 10.16
C HIS A 89 -0.44 4.49 10.77
N ARG A 90 -1.10 3.38 11.15
CA ARG A 90 -2.44 3.39 11.76
C ARG A 90 -2.46 4.04 13.13
N ILE A 91 -1.44 3.79 13.95
CA ILE A 91 -1.27 4.45 15.25
C ILE A 91 -1.12 5.96 15.04
N SER A 92 -0.26 6.40 14.12
CA SER A 92 -0.08 7.82 13.81
C SER A 92 -1.36 8.46 13.29
N ALA A 93 -2.11 7.79 12.41
CA ALA A 93 -3.38 8.27 11.89
C ALA A 93 -4.44 8.41 13.01
N GLY A 94 -4.52 7.42 13.92
CA GLY A 94 -5.35 7.47 15.11
C GLY A 94 -5.00 8.64 16.03
N TRP A 95 -3.72 8.87 16.28
CA TRP A 95 -3.24 10.01 17.06
C TRP A 95 -3.57 11.36 16.41
N LEU A 96 -3.42 11.48 15.09
CA LEU A 96 -3.78 12.70 14.38
C LEU A 96 -5.29 12.97 14.51
N LYS A 97 -6.13 11.94 14.36
CA LYS A 97 -7.57 12.05 14.52
C LYS A 97 -7.96 12.42 15.96
N TRP A 98 -7.30 11.82 16.96
CA TRP A 98 -7.44 12.19 18.36
C TRP A 98 -7.08 13.67 18.57
N ARG A 99 -5.94 14.13 18.07
CA ARG A 99 -5.49 15.52 18.22
C ARG A 99 -6.49 16.51 17.59
N GLN A 100 -7.01 16.22 16.40
CA GLN A 100 -8.02 17.05 15.73
C GLN A 100 -9.33 17.15 16.51
N THR A 101 -9.66 16.11 17.30
CA THR A 101 -10.95 15.98 18.00
C THR A 101 -10.82 16.22 19.51
N SER A 102 -9.60 16.52 19.98
CA SER A 102 -9.25 16.77 21.37
C SER A 102 -10.14 17.82 22.03
N GLY A 103 -10.55 18.87 21.29
CA GLY A 103 -11.47 19.89 21.79
C GLY A 103 -12.79 19.30 22.31
N ILE A 104 -13.38 18.33 21.59
CA ILE A 104 -14.61 17.65 22.00
C ILE A 104 -14.34 16.68 23.17
N LEU A 105 -13.19 16.00 23.15
CA LEU A 105 -12.82 14.99 24.14
C LEU A 105 -12.47 15.59 25.50
N TYR A 106 -11.82 16.76 25.51
CA TYR A 106 -11.44 17.46 26.74
C TYR A 106 -12.51 18.46 27.24
N ASP A 107 -13.52 18.81 26.42
CA ASP A 107 -14.59 19.69 26.86
C ASP A 107 -15.41 19.05 27.99
N ARG A 108 -15.45 19.73 29.14
CA ARG A 108 -16.21 19.30 30.33
C ARG A 108 -17.73 19.31 30.11
N ARG A 109 -18.22 20.07 29.13
CA ARG A 109 -19.65 20.17 28.78
C ARG A 109 -20.15 18.93 28.02
N VAL A 110 -19.26 18.18 27.39
CA VAL A 110 -19.62 17.00 26.62
C VAL A 110 -19.80 15.80 27.57
N PRO A 111 -20.97 15.11 27.55
CA PRO A 111 -21.20 13.95 28.39
C PRO A 111 -20.22 12.81 28.10
N GLN A 112 -19.76 12.11 29.14
CA GLN A 112 -18.81 11.00 29.01
C GLN A 112 -19.31 9.88 28.07
N LYS A 113 -20.62 9.57 28.09
CA LYS A 113 -21.22 8.60 27.17
C LYS A 113 -21.05 8.99 25.70
N LEU A 114 -21.12 10.29 25.38
CA LEU A 114 -20.94 10.78 24.01
C LEU A 114 -19.47 10.73 23.59
N LYS A 115 -18.54 11.07 24.50
CA LYS A 115 -17.09 10.92 24.27
C LYS A 115 -16.71 9.47 23.97
N GLY A 116 -17.24 8.52 24.74
CA GLY A 116 -17.03 7.09 24.51
C GLY A 116 -17.54 6.60 23.15
N LYS A 117 -18.74 7.06 22.74
CA LYS A 117 -19.26 6.77 21.39
C LYS A 117 -18.38 7.39 20.30
N PHE A 118 -17.98 8.64 20.48
CA PHE A 118 -17.11 9.35 19.53
C PHE A 118 -15.78 8.62 19.33
N TYR A 119 -15.13 8.20 20.42
CA TYR A 119 -13.90 7.41 20.36
C TYR A 119 -14.10 6.13 19.53
N ARG A 120 -15.16 5.36 19.81
CA ARG A 120 -15.48 4.12 19.10
C ARG A 120 -15.81 4.31 17.62
N THR A 121 -16.42 5.44 17.25
CA THR A 121 -16.91 5.67 15.88
C THR A 121 -15.93 6.45 15.01
N ALA A 122 -15.10 7.33 15.59
CA ALA A 122 -14.19 8.18 14.82
C ALA A 122 -12.72 7.76 14.92
N ILE A 123 -12.29 7.26 16.09
CA ILE A 123 -10.87 7.03 16.38
C ILE A 123 -10.52 5.55 16.22
N CYS A 124 -11.31 4.65 16.83
CA CYS A 124 -11.09 3.20 16.70
C CYS A 124 -11.06 2.72 15.25
N PRO A 125 -11.98 3.12 14.34
CA PRO A 125 -11.96 2.62 12.97
C PRO A 125 -10.71 3.09 12.20
N THR A 126 -10.19 4.28 12.53
CA THR A 126 -8.95 4.78 11.91
C THR A 126 -7.75 3.91 12.28
N MET A 127 -7.70 3.43 13.53
CA MET A 127 -6.62 2.58 14.04
C MET A 127 -6.76 1.11 13.64
N LEU A 128 -7.99 0.61 13.51
CA LEU A 128 -8.27 -0.81 13.30
C LEU A 128 -8.49 -1.18 11.83
N TYR A 129 -8.62 -0.20 10.93
CA TYR A 129 -8.83 -0.48 9.51
C TYR A 129 -7.70 -1.35 8.95
N GLY A 130 -8.06 -2.49 8.37
CA GLY A 130 -7.12 -3.41 7.74
C GLY A 130 -6.42 -4.36 8.70
N ALA A 131 -6.69 -4.27 10.01
CA ALA A 131 -6.10 -5.15 11.01
C ALA A 131 -6.57 -6.62 10.86
N GLU A 132 -7.75 -6.82 10.30
CA GLU A 132 -8.30 -8.13 9.95
C GLU A 132 -7.50 -8.86 8.86
N CYS A 133 -6.73 -8.11 8.06
CA CYS A 133 -5.90 -8.62 6.98
C CYS A 133 -4.42 -8.78 7.38
N TRP A 134 -4.06 -8.47 8.63
CA TRP A 134 -2.67 -8.60 9.06
C TRP A 134 -2.27 -10.07 9.20
N PRO A 135 -1.15 -10.50 8.58
CA PRO A 135 -0.60 -11.83 8.81
C PRO A 135 -0.25 -12.00 10.29
N THR A 136 -0.65 -13.14 10.86
CA THR A 136 -0.22 -13.47 12.22
C THR A 136 1.28 -13.73 12.23
N LYS A 137 2.05 -13.04 13.08
CA LYS A 137 3.46 -13.36 13.40
C LYS A 137 3.57 -14.69 14.15
N ARG A 138 3.08 -15.81 13.59
CA ARG A 138 3.42 -17.13 14.11
C ARG A 138 4.84 -17.44 13.67
N ARG A 139 5.72 -17.81 14.61
CA ARG A 139 7.01 -18.45 14.35
C ARG A 139 6.80 -19.82 13.70
N ARG A 140 6.24 -19.87 12.49
CA ARG A 140 6.28 -21.04 11.64
C ARG A 140 7.42 -20.85 10.66
N PRO A 141 8.21 -21.89 10.35
CA PRO A 141 9.08 -21.82 9.17
C PRO A 141 8.18 -21.43 8.00
N ALA A 142 8.62 -20.43 7.24
CA ALA A 142 7.88 -19.90 6.11
C ALA A 142 7.49 -21.06 5.19
N THR A 143 6.25 -21.52 5.23
CA THR A 143 5.60 -22.40 4.25
C THR A 143 4.12 -22.03 4.30
N GLU A 144 3.60 -21.70 3.11
CA GLU A 144 2.19 -21.43 2.81
C GLU A 144 1.62 -20.09 3.31
N CYS A 145 1.75 -19.05 2.47
CA CYS A 145 0.57 -18.35 1.92
C CYS A 145 0.92 -17.20 0.94
N SER A 146 2.19 -16.84 0.73
CA SER A 146 2.52 -15.76 -0.23
C SER A 146 3.97 -15.86 -0.74
N ARG A 147 4.34 -17.00 -1.34
CA ARG A 147 5.71 -17.23 -1.86
C ARG A 147 5.89 -16.89 -3.34
N ASP A 148 4.83 -16.53 -4.05
CA ASP A 148 4.84 -16.54 -5.52
C ASP A 148 4.87 -15.12 -6.11
N ALA A 149 5.46 -14.16 -5.41
CA ALA A 149 5.43 -12.75 -5.79
C ALA A 149 6.70 -12.02 -5.35
N ASP A 150 7.78 -12.17 -6.12
CA ASP A 150 9.05 -11.51 -5.83
C ASP A 150 9.06 -10.02 -6.24
N VAL A 151 8.14 -9.57 -7.10
CA VAL A 151 8.08 -8.17 -7.54
C VAL A 151 6.67 -7.62 -7.57
N THR A 152 6.48 -6.47 -6.90
CA THR A 152 5.22 -5.70 -6.92
C THR A 152 5.46 -4.30 -7.50
N VAL A 153 4.72 -3.94 -8.55
CA VAL A 153 4.69 -2.58 -9.10
C VAL A 153 3.32 -1.98 -8.89
N ALA A 154 3.28 -0.79 -8.33
CA ALA A 154 2.06 -0.02 -8.22
C ALA A 154 2.04 1.12 -9.23
N LEU A 155 0.99 1.09 -10.04
CA LEU A 155 0.71 2.04 -11.10
C LEU A 155 -0.42 2.96 -10.67
N ARG A 156 -0.31 4.21 -11.09
CA ARG A 156 -1.43 5.14 -11.05
C ARG A 156 -1.68 5.68 -12.45
N ALA A 157 -2.87 5.41 -12.96
CA ALA A 157 -3.36 5.92 -14.24
C ALA A 157 -4.12 7.23 -14.04
N HIS A 158 -4.12 8.11 -15.03
CA HIS A 158 -4.99 9.28 -15.06
C HIS A 158 -5.50 9.49 -16.49
N LYS A 159 -6.68 10.09 -16.63
CA LYS A 159 -7.26 10.41 -17.93
C LYS A 159 -6.64 11.70 -18.44
N GLU A 160 -6.25 11.74 -19.71
CA GLU A 160 -5.92 13.00 -20.37
C GLU A 160 -7.25 13.74 -20.61
N VAL A 161 -7.36 14.96 -20.06
CA VAL A 161 -8.45 15.89 -20.36
C VAL A 161 -8.02 16.75 -21.54
#